data_AF-A0A093LGE7-F1
#
_entry.id   AF-A0A093LGE7-F1
#
_cell.length_a   1.000
_cell.length_b   1.000
_cell.length_c   1.000
_cell.angle_alpha   90.00
_cell.angle_beta   90.00
_cell.angle_gamma   90.00
#
_symmetry.space_group_name_H-M   'P 1'
#
loop_
_entity.id
_entity.type
_entity.pdbx_description
1 polymer ?
#
loop_
_entity_poly.entity_id
_entity_poly.type
_entity_poly.pdbx_seq_one_letter_code
_entity_poly.pdbx_strand_id
1 'polypeptide(L)'
;GFHLIKQLRGMSVVLVLLPMVLFVMVAGAQRACPKNCRCDGKIVYCESHAFRDIPQNISGGSQGLSLRYNSIQKLKSNQFAGLNQLIWLYLDHNYISSVDEDAFQGIRRLKELILSSNKITHLHNKTFHPVPNLRNLDLSYNKLQVLQSEQFKGLRKLLILHLRSNSLKTVPIRVFQDCRNLDFLDLGYNRLRSLSRNAFAGLLKLTELHLEHNQFSKINFAHFPRLFNLRSIYLQWNRIRSISQGLTWTWSSLHNLDLSGNDITGIEPGTFQCLPNLQKLNLDSNKLTNISQETINTWISLISITLSGNMWECTRSICPLFTWLKNFKGNKESTMICAGPKHIQGEKVSDAVETYNICAEIQVVVTERSYQAPKTPQRPVFIPKPTISKLESNQPTSDTPSPSADLPTPGVEPEYEHVSFHKIIAGSVALFLSVAMILLVIYVSWKRYPASMKQLQQHSLMKRRRKKARESERQMNSPLQEYYVDYKPTNSETMDVSVNGSGPCTYTISGSRECEV
;
A
#
# COMPACT_ATOMS: atom_id res chain seq x y z
N GLY A 1 -49.38 14.97 71.40
CA GLY A 1 -50.23 15.31 70.24
C GLY A 1 -49.59 16.30 69.28
N PHE A 2 -49.24 17.52 69.71
CA PHE A 2 -48.98 18.64 68.78
C PHE A 2 -47.51 19.08 68.60
N HIS A 3 -46.53 18.42 69.22
CA HIS A 3 -45.11 18.77 69.04
C HIS A 3 -44.36 17.96 67.96
N LEU A 4 -44.91 16.85 67.48
CA LEU A 4 -44.26 16.00 66.46
C LEU A 4 -44.54 16.47 65.02
N ILE A 5 -45.63 17.21 64.78
CA ILE A 5 -46.07 17.59 63.43
C ILE A 5 -45.31 18.82 62.89
N LYS A 6 -44.70 19.64 63.76
CA LYS A 6 -43.92 20.82 63.34
C LYS A 6 -42.48 20.49 62.92
N GLN A 7 -41.89 19.38 63.39
CA GLN A 7 -40.55 18.95 62.94
C GLN A 7 -40.56 18.14 61.62
N LEU A 8 -41.67 17.48 61.30
CA LEU A 8 -41.80 16.71 60.05
C LEU A 8 -41.99 17.58 58.79
N ARG A 9 -42.48 18.83 58.93
CA ARG A 9 -42.60 19.77 57.80
C ARG A 9 -41.27 20.32 57.31
N GLY A 10 -40.24 20.40 58.17
CA GLY A 10 -38.89 20.86 57.79
C GLY A 10 -38.03 19.76 57.15
N MET A 11 -38.12 18.53 57.65
CA MET A 11 -37.35 17.40 57.13
C MET A 11 -37.82 16.91 55.75
N SER A 12 -39.12 17.01 55.45
CA SER A 12 -39.67 16.56 54.16
C SER A 12 -39.24 17.44 52.98
N VAL A 13 -39.05 18.74 53.21
CA VAL A 13 -38.56 19.67 52.18
C VAL A 13 -37.06 19.46 51.92
N VAL A 14 -36.27 19.21 52.97
CA VAL A 14 -34.83 18.92 52.84
C VAL A 14 -34.57 17.56 52.18
N LEU A 15 -35.38 16.53 52.48
CA LEU A 15 -35.25 15.20 51.87
C LEU A 15 -35.64 15.14 50.39
N VAL A 16 -36.45 16.08 49.90
CA VAL A 16 -36.85 16.17 48.48
C VAL A 16 -35.96 17.14 47.71
N LEU A 17 -35.48 18.21 48.36
CA LEU A 17 -34.55 19.15 47.76
C LEU A 17 -33.14 18.58 47.62
N LEU A 18 -32.65 17.73 48.54
CA LEU A 18 -31.31 17.14 48.38
C LEU A 18 -31.19 16.23 47.15
N PRO A 19 -32.11 15.30 46.88
CA PRO A 19 -32.10 14.50 45.66
C PRO A 19 -32.37 15.34 44.43
N MET A 20 -33.24 16.36 44.49
CA MET A 20 -33.47 17.27 43.36
C MET A 20 -32.26 18.15 43.06
N VAL A 21 -31.54 18.63 44.08
CA VAL A 21 -30.28 19.37 43.92
C VAL A 21 -29.18 18.42 43.46
N LEU A 22 -29.13 17.18 43.95
CA LEU A 22 -28.21 16.16 43.43
C LEU A 22 -28.55 15.80 41.97
N PHE A 23 -29.83 15.71 41.62
CA PHE A 23 -30.31 15.41 40.26
C PHE A 23 -30.13 16.62 39.34
N VAL A 24 -30.22 17.85 39.84
CA VAL A 24 -29.90 19.09 39.10
C VAL A 24 -28.38 19.29 38.99
N MET A 25 -27.58 18.84 39.96
CA MET A 25 -26.11 18.81 39.89
C MET A 25 -25.61 17.68 38.96
N VAL A 26 -26.30 16.53 38.93
CA VAL A 26 -25.98 15.37 38.07
C VAL A 26 -26.54 15.56 36.65
N ALA A 27 -27.71 16.18 36.48
CA ALA A 27 -28.27 16.57 35.18
C ALA A 27 -27.65 17.88 34.66
N GLY A 28 -27.11 18.71 35.55
CA GLY A 28 -26.41 19.96 35.29
C GLY A 28 -24.89 19.83 35.17
N ALA A 29 -24.35 18.61 35.16
CA ALA A 29 -23.08 18.34 34.49
C ALA A 29 -23.29 18.50 32.97
N GLN A 30 -23.64 19.72 32.55
CA GLN A 30 -23.47 20.21 31.20
C GLN A 30 -22.06 19.80 30.84
N ARG A 31 -21.95 18.85 29.90
CA ARG A 31 -20.68 18.40 29.34
C ARG A 31 -19.97 19.68 28.95
N ALA A 32 -18.97 20.08 29.73
CA ALA A 32 -18.26 21.32 29.51
C ALA A 32 -17.59 21.19 28.15
N CYS A 33 -18.23 21.77 27.14
CA CYS A 33 -17.69 21.80 25.80
C CYS A 33 -16.75 22.99 25.75
N PRO A 34 -15.48 22.81 25.35
CA PRO A 34 -14.57 23.93 25.26
C PRO A 34 -15.13 25.02 24.33
N LYS A 35 -14.80 26.28 24.63
CA LYS A 35 -15.22 27.41 23.80
C LYS A 35 -14.70 27.22 22.37
N ASN A 36 -15.53 27.55 21.38
CA ASN A 36 -15.22 27.36 19.95
C ASN A 36 -14.95 25.89 19.59
N CYS A 37 -15.61 24.96 20.27
CA CYS A 37 -15.63 23.55 19.89
C CYS A 37 -17.07 23.05 19.80
N ARG A 38 -17.27 22.01 18.96
CA ARG A 38 -18.52 21.26 18.87
C ARG A 38 -18.33 19.94 19.61
N CYS A 39 -19.22 19.64 20.55
CA CYS A 39 -19.22 18.37 21.26
C CYS A 39 -20.42 17.52 20.86
N ASP A 40 -20.17 16.31 20.40
CA ASP A 40 -21.19 15.34 19.98
C ASP A 40 -21.02 14.04 20.77
N GLY A 41 -21.92 13.78 21.72
CA GLY A 41 -21.77 12.63 22.60
C GLY A 41 -20.51 12.71 23.47
N LYS A 42 -19.57 11.80 23.22
CA LYS A 42 -18.24 11.72 23.87
C LYS A 42 -17.11 12.20 22.94
N ILE A 43 -17.46 12.87 21.85
CA ILE A 43 -16.51 13.33 20.84
C ILE A 43 -16.44 14.85 20.88
N VAL A 44 -15.22 15.39 20.88
CA VAL A 44 -14.96 16.82 20.89
C VAL A 44 -14.27 17.21 19.59
N TYR A 45 -14.91 18.10 18.83
CA TYR A 45 -14.42 18.66 17.57
C TYR A 45 -14.02 20.13 17.78
N CYS A 46 -12.73 20.41 17.71
CA CYS A 46 -12.14 21.72 17.86
C CYS A 46 -11.32 22.03 16.60
N GLU A 47 -11.97 22.21 15.45
CA GLU A 47 -11.31 22.29 14.14
C GLU A 47 -11.39 23.70 13.55
N SER A 48 -10.37 24.14 12.80
CA SER A 48 -10.40 25.40 12.02
C SER A 48 -10.60 26.68 12.85
N HIS A 49 -10.18 26.69 14.11
CA HIS A 49 -10.32 27.84 15.02
C HIS A 49 -8.98 28.50 15.39
N ALA A 50 -7.92 28.19 14.64
CA ALA A 50 -6.57 28.72 14.85
C ALA A 50 -6.04 28.51 16.27
N PHE A 51 -6.46 27.42 16.93
CA PHE A 51 -5.94 27.06 18.25
C PHE A 51 -4.41 26.92 18.20
N ARG A 52 -3.70 27.65 19.06
CA ARG A 52 -2.23 27.57 19.19
C ARG A 52 -1.79 26.52 20.21
N ASP A 53 -2.70 26.16 21.11
CA ASP A 53 -2.54 25.18 22.17
C ASP A 53 -3.84 24.37 22.30
N ILE A 54 -3.79 23.27 23.02
CA ILE A 54 -4.94 22.39 23.25
C ILE A 54 -5.94 23.09 24.17
N PRO A 55 -7.24 23.14 23.81
CA PRO A 55 -8.26 23.78 24.63
C PRO A 55 -8.34 23.19 26.04
N GLN A 56 -8.51 24.05 27.04
CA GLN A 56 -8.78 23.63 28.41
C GLN A 56 -10.23 23.13 28.54
N ASN A 57 -10.50 22.41 29.63
CA ASN A 57 -11.84 21.88 29.99
C ASN A 57 -12.39 20.81 29.04
N ILE A 58 -11.54 20.03 28.38
CA ILE A 58 -11.97 18.82 27.66
C ILE A 58 -12.39 17.76 28.69
N SER A 59 -13.59 17.19 28.54
CA SER A 59 -14.10 16.16 29.45
C SER A 59 -13.21 14.91 29.44
N GLY A 60 -12.78 14.44 30.61
CA GLY A 60 -11.98 13.20 30.74
C GLY A 60 -12.70 11.92 30.26
N GLY A 61 -14.03 11.98 30.10
CA GLY A 61 -14.84 10.91 29.51
C GLY A 61 -14.86 10.89 27.98
N SER A 62 -14.17 11.82 27.33
CA SER A 62 -14.13 11.93 25.87
C SER A 62 -13.42 10.72 25.26
N GLN A 63 -14.02 10.17 24.21
CA GLN A 63 -13.49 9.05 23.43
C GLN A 63 -12.81 9.51 22.14
N GLY A 64 -13.12 10.72 21.69
CA GLY A 64 -12.55 11.29 20.47
C GLY A 64 -12.23 12.76 20.63
N LEU A 65 -11.08 13.16 20.13
CA LEU A 65 -10.64 14.56 20.12
C LEU A 65 -10.08 14.89 18.73
N SER A 66 -10.74 15.83 18.05
CA SER A 66 -10.29 16.38 16.79
C SER A 66 -9.80 17.81 16.97
N LEU A 67 -8.54 18.06 16.62
CA LEU A 67 -7.85 19.34 16.67
C LEU A 67 -7.24 19.68 15.30
N ARG A 68 -7.86 19.20 14.23
CA ARG A 68 -7.39 19.36 12.85
C ARG A 68 -7.47 20.80 12.38
N TYR A 69 -6.64 21.16 11.40
CA TYR A 69 -6.68 22.48 10.75
C TYR A 69 -6.55 23.65 11.74
N ASN A 70 -5.67 23.51 12.74
CA ASN A 70 -5.38 24.57 13.71
C ASN A 70 -3.96 25.10 13.54
N SER A 71 -3.48 25.85 14.52
CA SER A 71 -2.15 26.47 14.53
C SER A 71 -1.28 25.95 15.66
N ILE A 72 -1.48 24.69 16.07
CA ILE A 72 -0.73 24.07 17.17
C ILE A 72 0.72 23.86 16.72
N GLN A 73 1.67 24.27 17.54
CA GLN A 73 3.11 24.24 17.18
C GLN A 73 3.92 23.21 17.95
N LYS A 74 3.51 22.86 19.16
CA LYS A 74 4.25 21.96 20.05
C LYS A 74 3.29 21.10 20.84
N LEU A 75 3.66 19.84 21.07
CA LEU A 75 3.02 18.97 22.05
C LEU A 75 3.92 18.87 23.29
N LYS A 76 3.40 19.29 24.42
CA LYS A 76 4.09 19.35 25.73
C LYS A 76 3.93 18.03 26.49
N SER A 77 4.79 17.81 27.46
CA SER A 77 4.70 16.68 28.40
C SER A 77 3.32 16.60 29.06
N ASN A 78 2.75 15.39 29.15
CA ASN A 78 1.48 15.11 29.84
C ASN A 78 0.27 15.95 29.37
N GLN A 79 0.30 16.53 28.17
CA GLN A 79 -0.73 17.49 27.73
C GLN A 79 -2.11 16.88 27.54
N PHE A 80 -2.18 15.55 27.34
CA PHE A 80 -3.43 14.79 27.27
C PHE A 80 -3.74 14.02 28.56
N ALA A 81 -2.99 14.26 29.64
CA ALA A 81 -3.24 13.61 30.92
C ALA A 81 -4.67 13.92 31.41
N GLY A 82 -5.38 12.89 31.86
CA GLY A 82 -6.79 12.98 32.27
C GLY A 82 -7.78 12.60 31.18
N LEU A 83 -7.39 12.55 29.89
CA LEU A 83 -8.22 12.07 28.79
C LEU A 83 -8.16 10.53 28.65
N ASN A 84 -8.27 9.82 29.77
CA ASN A 84 -7.93 8.39 29.88
C ASN A 84 -8.86 7.47 29.04
N GLN A 85 -9.99 8.00 28.57
CA GLN A 85 -10.96 7.30 27.73
C GLN A 85 -10.75 7.51 26.22
N LEU A 86 -9.75 8.29 25.83
CA LEU A 86 -9.51 8.66 24.43
C LEU A 86 -9.15 7.42 23.59
N ILE A 87 -9.85 7.26 22.47
CA ILE A 87 -9.70 6.17 21.51
C ILE A 87 -9.05 6.68 20.23
N TRP A 88 -9.36 7.90 19.81
CA TRP A 88 -8.77 8.52 18.63
C TRP A 88 -8.43 9.99 18.88
N LEU A 89 -7.31 10.42 18.31
CA LEU A 89 -6.77 11.78 18.43
C LEU A 89 -6.30 12.26 17.06
N TYR A 90 -6.92 13.33 16.57
CA TYR A 90 -6.59 13.94 15.28
C TYR A 90 -5.93 15.29 15.47
N LEU A 91 -4.70 15.42 14.99
CA LEU A 91 -3.84 16.60 15.11
C LEU A 91 -3.25 17.01 13.74
N ASP A 92 -3.79 16.48 12.65
CA ASP A 92 -3.28 16.78 11.31
C ASP A 92 -3.60 18.19 10.83
N HIS A 93 -2.84 18.64 9.84
CA HIS A 93 -2.90 20.01 9.30
C HIS A 93 -2.71 21.06 10.40
N ASN A 94 -1.65 20.88 11.20
CA ASN A 94 -1.18 21.86 12.18
C ASN A 94 0.26 22.27 11.83
N TYR A 95 0.93 22.98 12.74
CA TYR A 95 2.32 23.40 12.59
C TYR A 95 3.24 22.71 13.61
N ILE A 96 2.88 21.52 14.07
CA ILE A 96 3.60 20.81 15.13
C ILE A 96 5.01 20.51 14.64
N SER A 97 6.02 21.10 15.29
CA SER A 97 7.43 20.89 14.97
C SER A 97 8.17 20.09 16.03
N SER A 98 7.65 20.07 17.26
CA SER A 98 8.24 19.40 18.42
C SER A 98 7.17 18.64 19.19
N VAL A 99 7.49 17.39 19.54
CA VAL A 99 6.67 16.50 20.35
C VAL A 99 7.53 16.03 21.52
N ASP A 100 7.11 16.36 22.73
CA ASP A 100 7.76 15.92 23.96
C ASP A 100 7.72 14.38 24.13
N GLU A 101 8.72 13.79 24.81
CA GLU A 101 8.81 12.34 25.05
C GLU A 101 7.55 11.78 25.74
N ASP A 102 6.97 12.56 26.67
CA ASP A 102 5.83 12.16 27.49
C ASP A 102 4.52 12.82 27.01
N ALA A 103 4.47 13.33 25.77
CA ALA A 103 3.29 14.02 25.27
C ALA A 103 2.02 13.17 25.35
N PHE A 104 2.11 11.87 25.02
CA PHE A 104 0.98 10.94 24.99
C PHE A 104 0.81 10.13 26.28
N GLN A 105 1.44 10.56 27.37
CA GLN A 105 1.28 9.91 28.67
C GLN A 105 -0.17 10.04 29.17
N GLY A 106 -0.71 8.96 29.76
CA GLY A 106 -2.06 8.92 30.33
C GLY A 106 -3.17 8.43 29.38
N ILE A 107 -2.97 8.45 28.06
CA ILE A 107 -4.00 8.05 27.06
C ILE A 107 -3.83 6.61 26.54
N ARG A 108 -3.63 5.65 27.45
CA ARG A 108 -3.32 4.24 27.11
C ARG A 108 -4.35 3.53 26.22
N ARG A 109 -5.60 4.01 26.17
CA ARG A 109 -6.69 3.42 25.36
C ARG A 109 -6.66 3.83 23.89
N LEU A 110 -5.77 4.77 23.53
CA LEU A 110 -5.66 5.30 22.18
C LEU A 110 -5.39 4.17 21.18
N LYS A 111 -6.18 4.15 20.11
CA LYS A 111 -6.11 3.21 18.99
C LYS A 111 -5.73 3.91 17.69
N GLU A 112 -6.03 5.19 17.55
CA GLU A 112 -5.77 5.94 16.33
C GLU A 112 -5.16 7.30 16.65
N LEU A 113 -4.00 7.58 16.07
CA LEU A 113 -3.28 8.83 16.22
C LEU A 113 -2.90 9.35 14.85
N ILE A 114 -3.45 10.50 14.49
CA ILE A 114 -3.19 11.14 13.19
C ILE A 114 -2.43 12.44 13.43
N LEU A 115 -1.18 12.47 12.99
CA LEU A 115 -0.24 13.58 13.10
C LEU A 115 0.25 14.04 11.72
N SER A 116 -0.46 13.67 10.64
CA SER A 116 -0.07 14.00 9.28
C SER A 116 -0.14 15.49 8.97
N SER A 117 0.55 15.92 7.91
CA SER A 117 0.56 17.33 7.47
C SER A 117 0.97 18.28 8.60
N ASN A 118 2.11 18.00 9.23
CA ASN A 118 2.72 18.81 10.29
C ASN A 118 4.17 19.16 9.90
N LYS A 119 4.96 19.67 10.86
CA LYS A 119 6.36 20.10 10.64
C LYS A 119 7.34 19.30 11.51
N ILE A 120 6.98 18.09 11.93
CA ILE A 120 7.76 17.28 12.87
C ILE A 120 9.06 16.86 12.19
N THR A 121 10.21 17.22 12.78
CA THR A 121 11.55 16.90 12.26
C THR A 121 12.16 15.69 12.97
N HIS A 122 11.89 15.54 14.26
CA HIS A 122 12.40 14.48 15.12
C HIS A 122 11.34 14.03 16.12
N LEU A 123 11.43 12.77 16.53
CA LEU A 123 10.65 12.17 17.60
C LEU A 123 11.62 11.53 18.59
N HIS A 124 11.29 11.63 19.89
CA HIS A 124 12.03 10.90 20.91
C HIS A 124 11.75 9.40 20.80
N ASN A 125 12.73 8.55 21.16
CA ASN A 125 12.62 7.09 21.07
C ASN A 125 11.36 6.57 21.75
N LYS A 126 10.94 7.20 22.86
CA LYS A 126 9.84 6.72 23.68
C LYS A 126 8.48 7.34 23.45
N THR A 127 8.37 8.24 22.47
CA THR A 127 7.16 9.02 22.20
C THR A 127 5.88 8.15 22.16
N PHE A 128 5.94 6.93 21.60
CA PHE A 128 4.76 6.06 21.45
C PHE A 128 4.64 4.94 22.49
N HIS A 129 5.60 4.77 23.41
CA HIS A 129 5.50 3.73 24.45
C HIS A 129 4.26 3.87 25.36
N PRO A 130 3.79 5.08 25.72
CA PRO A 130 2.60 5.23 26.55
C PRO A 130 1.28 4.78 25.90
N VAL A 131 1.26 4.54 24.59
CA VAL A 131 0.06 4.22 23.80
C VAL A 131 0.16 2.83 23.13
N PRO A 132 0.33 1.74 23.90
CA PRO A 132 0.58 0.39 23.36
C PRO A 132 -0.62 -0.23 22.63
N ASN A 133 -1.80 0.40 22.70
CA ASN A 133 -3.02 -0.06 22.05
C ASN A 133 -3.26 0.55 20.66
N LEU A 134 -2.32 1.36 20.16
CA LEU A 134 -2.38 1.93 18.81
C LEU A 134 -2.56 0.84 17.75
N ARG A 135 -3.43 1.14 16.79
CA ARG A 135 -3.79 0.34 15.62
C ARG A 135 -3.51 1.08 14.33
N ASN A 136 -3.72 2.39 14.32
CA ASN A 136 -3.42 3.27 13.19
C ASN A 136 -2.58 4.46 13.66
N LEU A 137 -1.42 4.64 13.03
CA LEU A 137 -0.52 5.77 13.26
C LEU A 137 -0.18 6.41 11.93
N ASP A 138 -0.56 7.68 11.77
CA ASP A 138 -0.25 8.46 10.57
C ASP A 138 0.72 9.61 10.90
N LEU A 139 1.92 9.52 10.36
CA LEU A 139 2.99 10.51 10.44
C LEU A 139 3.33 11.09 9.06
N SER A 140 2.45 10.93 8.08
CA SER A 140 2.69 11.36 6.69
C SER A 140 2.85 12.88 6.56
N TYR A 141 3.52 13.34 5.50
CA TYR A 141 3.66 14.77 5.21
C TYR A 141 4.24 15.55 6.40
N ASN A 142 5.30 14.99 6.98
CA ASN A 142 6.13 15.63 8.01
C ASN A 142 7.55 15.84 7.47
N LYS A 143 8.50 16.17 8.34
CA LYS A 143 9.90 16.42 7.99
C LYS A 143 10.85 15.45 8.68
N LEU A 144 10.38 14.25 9.02
CA LEU A 144 11.18 13.26 9.73
C LEU A 144 12.39 12.87 8.90
N GLN A 145 13.59 12.96 9.49
CA GLN A 145 14.84 12.61 8.79
C GLN A 145 15.38 11.24 9.22
N VAL A 146 15.08 10.83 10.45
CA VAL A 146 15.60 9.62 11.09
C VAL A 146 14.49 8.98 11.92
N LEU A 147 14.38 7.66 11.84
CA LEU A 147 13.63 6.86 12.81
C LEU A 147 14.60 6.34 13.87
N GLN A 148 14.16 6.31 15.11
CA GLN A 148 14.95 5.77 16.21
C GLN A 148 14.80 4.24 16.24
N SER A 149 15.83 3.51 16.69
CA SER A 149 15.84 2.03 16.68
C SER A 149 14.69 1.39 17.46
N GLU A 150 14.21 2.04 18.52
CA GLU A 150 13.08 1.56 19.34
C GLU A 150 11.81 2.40 19.18
N GLN A 151 11.68 3.20 18.11
CA GLN A 151 10.59 4.17 17.94
C GLN A 151 9.18 3.56 18.08
N PHE A 152 8.99 2.30 17.65
CA PHE A 152 7.71 1.59 17.64
C PHE A 152 7.68 0.37 18.57
N LYS A 153 8.58 0.33 19.55
CA LYS A 153 8.65 -0.77 20.51
C LYS A 153 7.35 -0.88 21.32
N GLY A 154 6.89 -2.11 21.55
CA GLY A 154 5.63 -2.38 22.26
C GLY A 154 4.34 -2.16 21.45
N LEU A 155 4.39 -1.60 20.23
CA LEU A 155 3.20 -1.37 19.38
C LEU A 155 2.69 -2.64 18.68
N ARG A 156 2.44 -3.70 19.47
CA ARG A 156 2.07 -5.04 18.98
C ARG A 156 0.69 -5.10 18.31
N LYS A 157 -0.16 -4.10 18.56
CA LYS A 157 -1.52 -4.00 17.99
C LYS A 157 -1.59 -3.10 16.76
N LEU A 158 -0.47 -2.51 16.34
CA LEU A 158 -0.41 -1.64 15.18
C LEU A 158 -0.74 -2.44 13.92
N LEU A 159 -1.67 -1.92 13.11
CA LEU A 159 -2.14 -2.51 11.86
C LEU A 159 -1.70 -1.67 10.66
N ILE A 160 -1.76 -0.34 10.81
CA ILE A 160 -1.48 0.62 9.75
C ILE A 160 -0.46 1.64 10.25
N LEU A 161 0.61 1.80 9.48
CA LEU A 161 1.63 2.82 9.73
C LEU A 161 1.90 3.60 8.44
N HIS A 162 1.61 4.91 8.49
CA HIS A 162 1.94 5.82 7.40
C HIS A 162 3.13 6.72 7.78
N LEU A 163 4.18 6.68 6.96
CA LEU A 163 5.38 7.49 7.05
C LEU A 163 5.68 8.19 5.71
N ARG A 164 4.68 8.27 4.84
CA ARG A 164 4.75 8.85 3.49
C ARG A 164 5.23 10.29 3.52
N SER A 165 5.95 10.73 2.50
CA SER A 165 6.29 12.15 2.31
C SER A 165 7.02 12.73 3.52
N ASN A 166 8.07 12.03 3.94
CA ASN A 166 9.03 12.50 4.94
C ASN A 166 10.41 12.66 4.27
N SER A 167 11.48 12.75 5.06
CA SER A 167 12.86 12.87 4.56
C SER A 167 13.75 11.75 5.08
N LEU A 168 13.18 10.56 5.33
CA LEU A 168 13.90 9.41 5.86
C LEU A 168 14.96 8.94 4.86
N LYS A 169 16.20 8.81 5.33
CA LYS A 169 17.34 8.35 4.51
C LYS A 169 17.61 6.86 4.66
N THR A 170 17.26 6.29 5.82
CA THR A 170 17.47 4.89 6.16
C THR A 170 16.29 4.36 6.98
N VAL A 171 16.11 3.04 6.95
CA VAL A 171 15.24 2.32 7.88
C VAL A 171 16.14 1.58 8.88
N PRO A 172 16.12 1.92 10.17
CA PRO A 172 16.94 1.24 11.16
C PRO A 172 16.59 -0.26 11.24
N ILE A 173 17.60 -1.07 11.51
CA ILE A 173 17.44 -2.52 11.68
C ILE A 173 16.51 -2.78 12.88
N ARG A 174 15.54 -3.70 12.71
CA ARG A 174 14.60 -4.13 13.76
C ARG A 174 13.70 -3.03 14.33
N VAL A 175 13.59 -1.86 13.69
CA VAL A 175 12.67 -0.79 14.15
C VAL A 175 11.20 -1.24 14.23
N PHE A 176 10.84 -2.26 13.43
CA PHE A 176 9.50 -2.86 13.39
C PHE A 176 9.38 -4.20 14.12
N GLN A 177 10.36 -4.60 14.92
CA GLN A 177 10.46 -5.94 15.52
C GLN A 177 9.20 -6.35 16.33
N ASP A 178 8.57 -5.39 16.99
CA ASP A 178 7.37 -5.61 17.81
C ASP A 178 6.05 -5.39 17.06
N CYS A 179 6.08 -4.86 15.84
CA CYS A 179 4.89 -4.54 15.02
C CYS A 179 4.32 -5.79 14.32
N ARG A 180 4.06 -6.86 15.09
CA ARG A 180 3.74 -8.20 14.56
C ARG A 180 2.39 -8.31 13.84
N ASN A 181 1.47 -7.38 14.11
CA ASN A 181 0.16 -7.34 13.47
C ASN A 181 0.08 -6.29 12.34
N LEU A 182 1.18 -5.64 12.00
CA LEU A 182 1.18 -4.61 10.96
C LEU A 182 0.83 -5.28 9.62
N ASP A 183 -0.18 -4.71 8.97
CA ASP A 183 -0.77 -5.18 7.72
C ASP A 183 -0.38 -4.24 6.56
N PHE A 184 -0.33 -2.94 6.83
CA PHE A 184 -0.01 -1.89 5.86
C PHE A 184 1.14 -1.01 6.35
N LEU A 185 2.16 -0.82 5.50
CA LEU A 185 3.29 0.07 5.76
C LEU A 185 3.55 0.98 4.56
N ASP A 186 3.47 2.29 4.77
CA ASP A 186 3.79 3.29 3.76
C ASP A 186 5.05 4.10 4.08
N LEU A 187 6.10 3.86 3.29
CA LEU A 187 7.38 4.56 3.31
C LEU A 187 7.62 5.32 1.98
N GLY A 188 6.60 5.52 1.17
CA GLY A 188 6.69 6.21 -0.11
C GLY A 188 7.11 7.68 0.05
N TYR A 189 7.65 8.28 -1.01
CA TYR A 189 8.05 9.70 -1.02
C TYR A 189 9.04 10.05 0.10
N ASN A 190 10.05 9.21 0.30
CA ASN A 190 11.15 9.46 1.22
C ASN A 190 12.48 9.60 0.45
N ARG A 191 13.62 9.49 1.14
CA ARG A 191 14.95 9.60 0.55
C ARG A 191 15.76 8.33 0.79
N LEU A 192 15.09 7.18 0.86
CA LEU A 192 15.71 5.88 1.13
C LEU A 192 16.58 5.48 -0.07
N ARG A 193 17.84 5.12 0.20
CA ARG A 193 18.81 4.73 -0.86
C ARG A 193 19.04 3.23 -0.92
N SER A 194 18.90 2.55 0.20
CA SER A 194 19.14 1.12 0.34
C SER A 194 18.33 0.55 1.50
N LEU A 195 18.19 -0.77 1.51
CA LEU A 195 17.58 -1.52 2.59
C LEU A 195 18.65 -2.43 3.21
N SER A 196 18.77 -2.40 4.52
CA SER A 196 19.58 -3.37 5.24
C SER A 196 18.86 -4.72 5.30
N ARG A 197 19.63 -5.82 5.32
CA ARG A 197 19.08 -7.14 5.66
C ARG A 197 18.33 -7.04 6.99
N ASN A 198 17.11 -7.55 7.06
CA ASN A 198 16.24 -7.49 8.25
C ASN A 198 15.71 -6.09 8.63
N ALA A 199 15.71 -5.11 7.72
CA ALA A 199 15.03 -3.82 7.96
C ALA A 199 13.56 -4.01 8.35
N PHE A 200 12.89 -4.99 7.73
CA PHE A 200 11.47 -5.32 7.94
C PHE A 200 11.25 -6.53 8.87
N ALA A 201 12.24 -6.90 9.69
CA ALA A 201 12.06 -7.97 10.65
C ALA A 201 10.92 -7.67 11.63
N GLY A 202 10.10 -8.69 11.92
CA GLY A 202 8.94 -8.58 12.81
C GLY A 202 7.60 -8.38 12.09
N LEU A 203 7.62 -7.97 10.81
CA LEU A 203 6.43 -7.68 10.00
C LEU A 203 5.76 -8.94 9.44
N LEU A 204 5.34 -9.85 10.33
CA LEU A 204 4.86 -11.19 9.98
C LEU A 204 3.52 -11.20 9.23
N LYS A 205 2.68 -10.18 9.44
CA LYS A 205 1.33 -10.06 8.83
C LYS A 205 1.26 -9.03 7.70
N LEU A 206 2.37 -8.40 7.34
CA LEU A 206 2.36 -7.32 6.36
C LEU A 206 1.89 -7.84 5.00
N THR A 207 0.87 -7.20 4.43
CA THR A 207 0.31 -7.54 3.12
C THR A 207 0.64 -6.50 2.06
N GLU A 208 0.85 -5.24 2.43
CA GLU A 208 1.08 -4.14 1.51
C GLU A 208 2.24 -3.24 1.97
N LEU A 209 3.22 -3.07 1.07
CA LEU A 209 4.43 -2.28 1.32
C LEU A 209 4.66 -1.25 0.21
N HIS A 210 4.63 0.02 0.60
CA HIS A 210 4.89 1.16 -0.28
C HIS A 210 6.31 1.68 -0.09
N LEU A 211 7.10 1.64 -1.17
CA LEU A 211 8.48 2.12 -1.26
C LEU A 211 8.68 3.02 -2.50
N GLU A 212 7.61 3.45 -3.15
CA GLU A 212 7.65 4.31 -4.33
C GLU A 212 8.25 5.69 -4.05
N HIS A 213 8.75 6.36 -5.08
CA HIS A 213 9.33 7.71 -4.97
C HIS A 213 10.42 7.81 -3.88
N ASN A 214 11.34 6.84 -3.87
CA ASN A 214 12.54 6.86 -3.06
C ASN A 214 13.78 7.02 -3.97
N GLN A 215 14.97 6.63 -3.49
CA GLN A 215 16.24 6.76 -4.20
C GLN A 215 16.95 5.42 -4.35
N PHE A 216 16.20 4.30 -4.40
CA PHE A 216 16.79 2.98 -4.55
C PHE A 216 17.48 2.84 -5.92
N SER A 217 18.74 2.41 -5.92
CA SER A 217 19.51 2.15 -7.15
C SER A 217 19.55 0.68 -7.55
N LYS A 218 19.37 -0.22 -6.58
CA LYS A 218 19.35 -1.67 -6.75
C LYS A 218 18.33 -2.28 -5.81
N ILE A 219 17.66 -3.34 -6.24
CA ILE A 219 16.79 -4.15 -5.37
C ILE A 219 17.22 -5.60 -5.42
N ASN A 220 17.40 -6.18 -4.24
CA ASN A 220 17.64 -7.60 -4.06
C ASN A 220 16.46 -8.18 -3.27
N PHE A 221 15.72 -9.12 -3.86
CA PHE A 221 14.54 -9.70 -3.22
C PHE A 221 14.87 -10.41 -1.90
N ALA A 222 16.10 -10.92 -1.73
CA ALA A 222 16.57 -11.51 -0.47
C ALA A 222 16.64 -10.52 0.72
N HIS A 223 16.40 -9.22 0.51
CA HIS A 223 16.24 -8.23 1.58
C HIS A 223 14.86 -8.21 2.24
N PHE A 224 13.90 -8.95 1.68
CA PHE A 224 12.56 -9.11 2.23
C PHE A 224 12.33 -10.50 2.85
N PRO A 225 13.31 -11.09 3.57
CA PRO A 225 13.10 -12.41 4.12
C PRO A 225 11.99 -12.32 5.17
N ARG A 226 11.10 -13.32 5.19
CA ARG A 226 10.02 -13.48 6.18
C ARG A 226 8.82 -12.54 6.03
N LEU A 227 8.72 -11.78 4.94
CA LEU A 227 7.46 -11.13 4.55
C LEU A 227 6.51 -12.14 3.92
N PHE A 228 6.17 -13.19 4.66
CA PHE A 228 5.45 -14.38 4.18
C PHE A 228 4.01 -14.09 3.76
N ASN A 229 3.43 -12.96 4.20
CA ASN A 229 2.08 -12.56 3.84
C ASN A 229 2.04 -11.38 2.85
N LEU A 230 3.19 -10.88 2.40
CA LEU A 230 3.22 -9.70 1.53
C LEU A 230 2.65 -10.03 0.16
N ARG A 231 1.61 -9.30 -0.23
CA ARG A 231 0.89 -9.47 -1.50
C ARG A 231 1.27 -8.42 -2.52
N SER A 232 1.52 -7.20 -2.07
CA SER A 232 1.80 -6.05 -2.94
C SER A 232 3.05 -5.32 -2.47
N ILE A 233 3.96 -5.07 -3.42
CA ILE A 233 5.11 -4.19 -3.22
C ILE A 233 5.18 -3.15 -4.34
N TYR A 234 5.31 -1.88 -3.94
CA TYR A 234 5.36 -0.74 -4.83
C TYR A 234 6.75 -0.10 -4.78
N LEU A 235 7.46 -0.15 -5.90
CA LEU A 235 8.84 0.33 -6.06
C LEU A 235 8.97 1.34 -7.21
N GLN A 236 7.84 1.83 -7.73
CA GLN A 236 7.82 2.76 -8.86
C GLN A 236 8.49 4.10 -8.53
N TRP A 237 8.96 4.78 -9.57
CA TRP A 237 9.59 6.10 -9.46
C TRP A 237 10.79 6.12 -8.50
N ASN A 238 11.60 5.07 -8.53
CA ASN A 238 12.92 5.03 -7.90
C ASN A 238 14.00 5.26 -8.96
N ARG A 239 15.24 4.84 -8.71
CA ARG A 239 16.38 4.92 -9.65
C ARG A 239 16.97 3.54 -9.89
N ILE A 240 16.14 2.51 -9.86
CA ILE A 240 16.58 1.11 -9.85
C ILE A 240 17.14 0.77 -11.23
N ARG A 241 18.42 0.38 -11.28
CA ARG A 241 19.09 -0.07 -12.51
C ARG A 241 19.18 -1.58 -12.63
N SER A 242 19.25 -2.28 -11.50
CA SER A 242 19.41 -3.72 -11.44
C SER A 242 18.50 -4.33 -10.37
N ILE A 243 17.82 -5.41 -10.74
CA ILE A 243 17.04 -6.26 -9.86
C ILE A 243 17.69 -7.64 -9.78
N SER A 244 17.69 -8.24 -8.60
CA SER A 244 18.23 -9.60 -8.41
C SER A 244 17.45 -10.38 -7.36
N GLN A 245 17.41 -11.71 -7.50
CA GLN A 245 16.78 -12.57 -6.50
C GLN A 245 17.62 -12.75 -5.23
N GLY A 246 18.95 -12.75 -5.38
CA GLY A 246 19.90 -13.06 -4.31
C GLY A 246 20.08 -14.56 -4.11
N LEU A 247 19.79 -15.06 -2.91
CA LEU A 247 19.87 -16.49 -2.57
C LEU A 247 18.75 -17.26 -3.28
N THR A 248 18.80 -18.60 -3.32
CA THR A 248 17.70 -19.44 -3.82
C THR A 248 16.62 -19.58 -2.75
N TRP A 249 15.39 -19.15 -3.05
CA TRP A 249 14.23 -19.21 -2.16
C TRP A 249 12.93 -18.96 -2.93
N THR A 250 11.79 -19.11 -2.26
CA THR A 250 10.47 -18.91 -2.86
C THR A 250 9.65 -17.91 -2.04
N TRP A 251 9.08 -16.94 -2.73
CA TRP A 251 8.20 -15.91 -2.18
C TRP A 251 6.77 -16.11 -2.70
N SER A 252 6.11 -17.16 -2.20
CA SER A 252 4.81 -17.61 -2.71
C SER A 252 3.63 -16.67 -2.45
N SER A 253 3.80 -15.63 -1.64
CA SER A 253 2.72 -14.71 -1.26
C SER A 253 2.61 -13.47 -2.12
N LEU A 254 3.65 -13.13 -2.89
CA LEU A 254 3.67 -11.89 -3.67
C LEU A 254 2.83 -12.04 -4.95
N HIS A 255 1.87 -11.14 -5.15
CA HIS A 255 0.96 -11.14 -6.29
C HIS A 255 1.13 -9.90 -7.17
N ASN A 256 1.52 -8.75 -6.60
CA ASN A 256 1.66 -7.49 -7.31
C ASN A 256 3.04 -6.87 -7.07
N LEU A 257 3.73 -6.59 -8.17
CA LEU A 257 5.04 -5.93 -8.20
C LEU A 257 5.00 -4.77 -9.18
N ASP A 258 5.12 -3.55 -8.65
CA ASP A 258 5.24 -2.34 -9.46
C ASP A 258 6.69 -1.83 -9.47
N LEU A 259 7.33 -1.87 -10.63
CA LEU A 259 8.69 -1.39 -10.89
C LEU A 259 8.70 -0.25 -11.92
N SER A 260 7.56 0.37 -12.20
CA SER A 260 7.47 1.40 -13.23
C SER A 260 8.27 2.67 -12.93
N GLY A 261 8.66 3.42 -13.96
CA GLY A 261 9.37 4.70 -13.77
C GLY A 261 10.73 4.54 -13.10
N ASN A 262 11.47 3.48 -13.43
CA ASN A 262 12.82 3.21 -12.93
C ASN A 262 13.85 3.28 -14.08
N ASP A 263 15.11 2.95 -13.78
CA ASP A 263 16.23 2.98 -14.73
C ASP A 263 16.67 1.57 -15.16
N ILE A 264 15.77 0.57 -15.14
CA ILE A 264 16.14 -0.84 -15.36
C ILE A 264 16.53 -1.03 -16.83
N THR A 265 17.76 -1.43 -17.09
CA THR A 265 18.30 -1.64 -18.45
C THR A 265 18.17 -3.08 -18.95
N GLY A 266 18.11 -4.04 -18.02
CA GLY A 266 17.98 -5.46 -18.32
C GLY A 266 17.59 -6.23 -17.07
N ILE A 267 17.14 -7.46 -17.28
CA ILE A 267 16.72 -8.37 -16.21
C ILE A 267 17.57 -9.64 -16.33
N GLU A 268 18.28 -9.99 -15.26
CA GLU A 268 19.08 -11.21 -15.24
C GLU A 268 18.17 -12.44 -15.28
N PRO A 269 18.54 -13.49 -16.05
CA PRO A 269 17.79 -14.74 -16.05
C PRO A 269 17.58 -15.29 -14.63
N GLY A 270 16.37 -15.74 -14.33
CA GLY A 270 16.02 -16.27 -13.02
C GLY A 270 15.70 -15.22 -11.94
N THR A 271 15.77 -13.91 -12.23
CA THR A 271 15.42 -12.87 -11.23
C THR A 271 14.02 -13.05 -10.63
N PHE A 272 13.05 -13.52 -11.42
CA PHE A 272 11.68 -13.77 -10.98
C PHE A 272 11.39 -15.23 -10.63
N GLN A 273 12.39 -16.11 -10.63
CA GLN A 273 12.21 -17.54 -10.29
C GLN A 273 11.70 -17.72 -8.86
N CYS A 274 12.04 -16.81 -7.95
CA CYS A 274 11.54 -16.80 -6.59
C CYS A 274 10.07 -16.35 -6.46
N LEU A 275 9.40 -15.90 -7.52
CA LEU A 275 8.04 -15.31 -7.48
C LEU A 275 7.00 -16.15 -8.27
N PRO A 276 6.73 -17.42 -7.90
CA PRO A 276 5.90 -18.31 -8.71
C PRO A 276 4.43 -17.88 -8.83
N ASN A 277 3.92 -17.08 -7.88
CA ASN A 277 2.53 -16.64 -7.83
C ASN A 277 2.33 -15.16 -8.23
N LEU A 278 3.34 -14.55 -8.86
CA LEU A 278 3.23 -13.17 -9.32
C LEU A 278 2.14 -13.07 -10.38
N GLN A 279 1.18 -12.18 -10.17
CA GLN A 279 0.01 -11.99 -11.03
C GLN A 279 0.08 -10.69 -11.82
N LYS A 280 0.58 -9.62 -11.20
CA LYS A 280 0.67 -8.29 -11.80
C LYS A 280 2.12 -7.81 -11.75
N LEU A 281 2.65 -7.50 -12.93
CA LEU A 281 3.99 -6.97 -13.10
C LEU A 281 3.93 -5.69 -13.93
N ASN A 282 4.26 -4.56 -13.32
CA ASN A 282 4.37 -3.28 -14.03
C ASN A 282 5.85 -2.93 -14.25
N LEU A 283 6.25 -2.87 -15.52
CA LEU A 283 7.60 -2.51 -15.96
C LEU A 283 7.58 -1.27 -16.89
N ASP A 284 6.50 -0.50 -16.87
CA ASP A 284 6.37 0.71 -17.68
C ASP A 284 7.47 1.73 -17.37
N SER A 285 7.81 2.57 -18.35
CA SER A 285 8.73 3.70 -18.17
C SER A 285 10.07 3.29 -17.56
N ASN A 286 10.70 2.26 -18.12
CA ASN A 286 12.05 1.79 -17.77
C ASN A 286 13.00 1.96 -18.97
N LYS A 287 14.19 1.37 -18.92
CA LYS A 287 15.21 1.43 -19.98
C LYS A 287 15.48 0.06 -20.61
N LEU A 288 14.49 -0.84 -20.56
CA LEU A 288 14.64 -2.20 -21.07
C LEU A 288 14.76 -2.16 -22.60
N THR A 289 15.70 -2.93 -23.14
CA THR A 289 15.90 -3.07 -24.59
C THR A 289 15.34 -4.37 -25.14
N ASN A 290 15.43 -5.45 -24.37
CA ASN A 290 14.86 -6.75 -24.68
C ASN A 290 14.55 -7.51 -23.38
N ILE A 291 13.90 -8.67 -23.51
CA ILE A 291 13.71 -9.63 -22.44
C ILE A 291 14.11 -11.01 -22.96
N SER A 292 14.97 -11.71 -22.21
CA SER A 292 15.43 -13.05 -22.58
C SER A 292 14.31 -14.10 -22.46
N GLN A 293 14.42 -15.17 -23.25
CA GLN A 293 13.51 -16.32 -23.18
C GLN A 293 13.47 -16.92 -21.78
N GLU A 294 14.63 -17.04 -21.12
CA GLU A 294 14.74 -17.56 -19.75
C GLU A 294 13.97 -16.71 -18.74
N THR A 295 13.99 -15.38 -18.88
CA THR A 295 13.20 -14.49 -18.01
C THR A 295 11.71 -14.70 -18.24
N ILE A 296 11.27 -14.75 -19.50
CA ILE A 296 9.87 -14.96 -19.86
C ILE A 296 9.35 -16.31 -19.34
N ASN A 297 10.17 -17.36 -19.38
CA ASN A 297 9.81 -18.68 -18.87
C ASN A 297 9.50 -18.68 -17.37
N THR A 298 9.94 -17.67 -16.61
CA THR A 298 9.59 -17.51 -15.19
C THR A 298 8.24 -16.84 -14.95
N TRP A 299 7.65 -16.20 -15.96
CA TRP A 299 6.37 -15.47 -15.86
C TRP A 299 5.16 -16.40 -15.99
N ILE A 300 5.10 -17.44 -15.15
CA ILE A 300 4.13 -18.54 -15.26
C ILE A 300 2.70 -18.18 -14.81
N SER A 301 2.55 -17.22 -13.90
CA SER A 301 1.28 -16.90 -13.23
C SER A 301 0.74 -15.51 -13.55
N LEU A 302 1.38 -14.77 -14.45
CA LEU A 302 0.98 -13.40 -14.77
C LEU A 302 -0.42 -13.38 -15.40
N ILE A 303 -1.25 -12.47 -14.91
CA ILE A 303 -2.57 -12.13 -15.48
C ILE A 303 -2.59 -10.70 -16.02
N SER A 304 -1.61 -9.87 -15.63
CA SER A 304 -1.49 -8.48 -16.06
C SER A 304 -0.02 -8.12 -16.18
N ILE A 305 0.36 -7.54 -17.33
CA ILE A 305 1.70 -7.04 -17.57
C ILE A 305 1.66 -5.73 -18.36
N THR A 306 2.51 -4.78 -17.99
CA THR A 306 2.67 -3.51 -18.72
C THR A 306 4.15 -3.22 -18.96
N LEU A 307 4.47 -2.78 -20.19
CA LEU A 307 5.82 -2.75 -20.77
C LEU A 307 6.09 -1.48 -21.62
N SER A 308 5.20 -0.50 -21.58
CA SER A 308 5.31 0.74 -22.36
C SER A 308 6.43 1.66 -21.87
N GLY A 309 6.85 2.60 -22.72
CA GLY A 309 7.86 3.59 -22.36
C GLY A 309 9.24 2.99 -22.04
N ASN A 310 9.56 1.84 -22.62
CA ASN A 310 10.90 1.23 -22.58
C ASN A 310 11.66 1.50 -23.88
N MET A 311 12.94 1.15 -23.91
CA MET A 311 13.85 1.37 -25.03
C MET A 311 13.93 0.15 -25.96
N TRP A 312 12.79 -0.40 -26.38
CA TRP A 312 12.72 -1.67 -27.11
C TRP A 312 13.54 -1.66 -28.41
N GLU A 313 14.48 -2.60 -28.51
CA GLU A 313 15.28 -2.82 -29.73
C GLU A 313 14.57 -3.85 -30.60
N CYS A 314 13.90 -3.38 -31.65
CA CYS A 314 13.10 -4.18 -32.57
C CYS A 314 13.98 -4.89 -33.61
N THR A 315 14.86 -5.74 -33.11
CA THR A 315 15.65 -6.70 -33.89
C THR A 315 15.23 -8.12 -33.51
N ARG A 316 15.96 -9.16 -33.93
CA ARG A 316 15.65 -10.55 -33.55
C ARG A 316 15.59 -10.76 -32.02
N SER A 317 16.22 -9.88 -31.24
CA SER A 317 16.21 -9.92 -29.77
C SER A 317 14.83 -9.68 -29.13
N ILE A 318 13.89 -9.04 -29.82
CA ILE A 318 12.53 -8.80 -29.30
C ILE A 318 11.62 -10.03 -29.42
N CYS A 319 11.99 -11.00 -30.26
CA CYS A 319 11.11 -12.08 -30.66
C CYS A 319 10.63 -13.00 -29.53
N PRO A 320 11.45 -13.38 -28.53
CA PRO A 320 10.95 -14.12 -27.36
C PRO A 320 9.77 -13.40 -26.68
N LEU A 321 9.93 -12.09 -26.45
CA LEU A 321 8.91 -11.26 -25.80
C LEU A 321 7.67 -11.11 -26.68
N PHE A 322 7.85 -10.84 -27.97
CA PHE A 322 6.74 -10.68 -28.91
C PHE A 322 5.90 -11.95 -29.02
N THR A 323 6.54 -13.11 -29.22
CA THR A 323 5.86 -14.41 -29.29
C THR A 323 5.11 -14.73 -28.00
N TRP A 324 5.72 -14.45 -26.85
CA TRP A 324 5.04 -14.63 -25.57
C TRP A 324 3.83 -13.70 -25.41
N LEU A 325 3.96 -12.41 -25.74
CA LEU A 325 2.86 -11.44 -25.68
C LEU A 325 1.71 -11.76 -26.65
N LYS A 326 2.00 -12.37 -27.81
CA LYS A 326 0.98 -12.83 -28.76
C LYS A 326 0.13 -13.96 -28.15
N ASN A 327 0.75 -14.86 -27.38
CA ASN A 327 0.09 -15.99 -26.72
C ASN A 327 -0.47 -15.65 -25.33
N PHE A 328 -0.07 -14.51 -24.76
CA PHE A 328 -0.51 -14.07 -23.44
C PHE A 328 -1.99 -13.70 -23.44
N LYS A 329 -2.79 -14.42 -22.63
CA LYS A 329 -4.26 -14.24 -22.51
C LYS A 329 -4.67 -13.22 -21.44
N GLY A 330 -3.72 -12.71 -20.65
CA GLY A 330 -3.99 -11.72 -19.62
C GLY A 330 -4.13 -10.31 -20.17
N ASN A 331 -4.29 -9.34 -19.26
CA ASN A 331 -4.39 -7.93 -19.60
C ASN A 331 -2.99 -7.37 -19.96
N LYS A 332 -2.89 -6.81 -21.17
CA LYS A 332 -1.74 -6.04 -21.65
C LYS A 332 -2.25 -4.64 -22.04
N GLU A 333 -2.17 -3.69 -21.11
CA GLU A 333 -2.86 -2.38 -21.25
C GLU A 333 -2.05 -1.36 -22.07
N SER A 334 -0.82 -1.66 -22.48
CA SER A 334 0.10 -0.64 -22.99
C SER A 334 0.74 -0.99 -24.33
N THR A 335 0.78 -0.02 -25.26
CA THR A 335 1.42 -0.15 -26.57
C THR A 335 2.94 -0.05 -26.43
N MET A 336 3.65 -1.10 -26.84
CA MET A 336 5.11 -1.07 -26.96
C MET A 336 5.51 -0.38 -28.27
N ILE A 337 6.49 0.52 -28.18
CA ILE A 337 7.02 1.28 -29.32
C ILE A 337 8.51 0.95 -29.48
N CYS A 338 8.96 0.76 -30.72
CA CYS A 338 10.36 0.52 -31.05
C CYS A 338 11.19 1.79 -30.81
N ALA A 339 12.25 1.67 -30.01
CA ALA A 339 13.23 2.73 -29.81
C ALA A 339 14.38 2.65 -30.83
N GLY A 340 14.67 1.45 -31.32
CA GLY A 340 15.67 1.21 -32.35
C GLY A 340 15.40 -0.09 -33.11
N PRO A 341 16.10 -0.31 -34.23
CA PRO A 341 17.02 0.61 -34.91
C PRO A 341 16.33 1.85 -35.53
N LYS A 342 17.10 2.88 -35.90
CA LYS A 342 16.61 4.21 -36.33
C LYS A 342 15.55 4.20 -37.44
N HIS A 343 15.58 3.21 -38.34
CA HIS A 343 14.66 3.15 -39.48
C HIS A 343 13.24 2.66 -39.11
N ILE A 344 13.06 2.04 -37.94
CA ILE A 344 11.75 1.62 -37.39
C ILE A 344 11.42 2.29 -36.06
N GLN A 345 12.19 3.31 -35.68
CA GLN A 345 12.01 4.02 -34.43
C GLN A 345 10.66 4.76 -34.44
N GLY A 346 9.90 4.63 -33.35
CA GLY A 346 8.57 5.25 -33.21
C GLY A 346 7.42 4.38 -33.71
N GLU A 347 7.70 3.28 -34.43
CA GLU A 347 6.67 2.32 -34.82
C GLU A 347 6.24 1.43 -33.63
N LYS A 348 5.01 0.92 -33.67
CA LYS A 348 4.57 -0.09 -32.69
C LYS A 348 5.34 -1.38 -32.91
N VAL A 349 5.72 -2.04 -31.82
CA VAL A 349 6.48 -3.30 -31.88
C VAL A 349 5.73 -4.38 -32.66
N SER A 350 4.40 -4.47 -32.53
CA SER A 350 3.59 -5.41 -33.31
C SER A 350 3.73 -5.18 -34.81
N ASP A 351 3.58 -3.93 -35.22
CA ASP A 351 3.49 -3.53 -36.62
C ASP A 351 4.87 -3.67 -37.28
N ALA A 352 5.94 -3.29 -36.56
CA ALA A 352 7.31 -3.44 -37.02
C ALA A 352 7.72 -4.92 -37.18
N VAL A 353 7.37 -5.78 -36.22
CA VAL A 353 7.71 -7.22 -36.31
C VAL A 353 7.02 -7.89 -37.50
N GLU A 354 5.77 -7.54 -37.78
CA GLU A 354 5.00 -8.11 -38.88
C GLU A 354 5.43 -7.52 -40.24
N THR A 355 5.63 -6.20 -40.34
CA THR A 355 5.98 -5.52 -41.60
C THR A 355 7.38 -5.90 -42.09
N TYR A 356 8.36 -5.95 -41.18
CA TYR A 356 9.76 -6.22 -41.53
C TYR A 356 10.15 -7.70 -41.35
N ASN A 357 9.19 -8.59 -41.09
CA ASN A 357 9.40 -10.03 -40.88
C ASN A 357 10.52 -10.35 -39.86
N ILE A 358 10.67 -9.53 -38.82
CA ILE A 358 11.79 -9.59 -37.87
C ILE A 358 11.88 -10.96 -37.19
N CYS A 359 10.72 -11.54 -36.86
CA CYS A 359 10.63 -12.81 -36.12
C CYS A 359 10.33 -14.02 -36.99
N ALA A 360 10.40 -13.90 -38.32
CA ALA A 360 10.27 -15.04 -39.20
C ALA A 360 11.32 -16.11 -38.86
N GLU A 361 10.90 -17.37 -38.85
CA GLU A 361 11.84 -18.48 -38.78
C GLU A 361 12.70 -18.48 -40.05
N ILE A 362 14.02 -18.49 -39.89
CA ILE A 362 14.90 -18.78 -41.02
C ILE A 362 14.57 -20.21 -41.41
N GLN A 363 13.92 -20.41 -42.56
CA GLN A 363 13.88 -21.72 -43.18
C GLN A 363 15.33 -22.07 -43.52
N VAL A 364 15.96 -22.89 -42.69
CA VAL A 364 17.18 -23.59 -43.08
C VAL A 364 16.73 -24.52 -44.21
N VAL A 365 16.97 -24.09 -45.45
CA VAL A 365 16.89 -24.98 -46.61
C VAL A 365 17.93 -26.06 -46.38
N VAL A 366 17.48 -27.20 -45.85
CA VAL A 366 18.25 -28.43 -45.87
C VAL A 366 18.32 -28.83 -47.35
N THR A 367 19.35 -28.37 -48.05
CA THR A 367 19.75 -29.01 -49.31
C THR A 367 20.20 -30.42 -48.96
N GLU A 368 19.31 -31.39 -49.13
CA GLU A 368 19.67 -32.80 -49.21
C GLU A 368 20.67 -32.99 -50.35
N ARG A 369 21.97 -32.96 -50.04
CA ARG A 369 22.97 -33.60 -50.88
C ARG A 369 23.15 -35.02 -50.36
N SER A 370 22.51 -35.95 -51.06
CA SER A 370 22.72 -37.38 -50.92
C SER A 370 24.19 -37.71 -51.17
N TYR A 371 24.93 -38.01 -50.10
CA TYR A 371 26.22 -38.69 -50.20
C TYR A 371 26.02 -40.16 -49.82
N GLN A 372 26.28 -41.05 -50.79
CA GLN A 372 26.31 -42.50 -50.59
C GLN A 372 27.47 -42.87 -49.66
N ALA A 373 27.16 -43.64 -48.60
CA ALA A 373 28.15 -44.18 -47.69
C ALA A 373 28.86 -45.43 -48.28
N PRO A 374 30.20 -45.55 -48.19
CA PRO A 374 30.89 -46.79 -48.48
C PRO A 374 30.72 -47.82 -47.34
N LYS A 375 30.64 -49.11 -47.71
CA LYS A 375 30.49 -50.25 -46.80
C LYS A 375 31.80 -50.70 -46.12
N THR A 376 31.63 -51.30 -44.93
CA THR A 376 32.45 -52.31 -44.19
C THR A 376 33.73 -51.86 -43.45
N PRO A 377 34.23 -52.59 -42.41
CA PRO A 377 33.77 -53.86 -41.79
C PRO A 377 33.64 -53.85 -40.23
N GLN A 378 33.13 -54.96 -39.68
CA GLN A 378 32.88 -55.25 -38.25
C GLN A 378 34.13 -55.19 -37.35
N ARG A 379 33.96 -54.76 -36.09
CA ARG A 379 35.00 -54.74 -35.04
C ARG A 379 34.54 -55.55 -33.80
N PRO A 380 35.45 -56.28 -33.10
CA PRO A 380 35.09 -57.25 -32.06
C PRO A 380 34.64 -56.61 -30.74
N VAL A 381 33.81 -57.35 -30.01
CA VAL A 381 33.35 -57.08 -28.64
C VAL A 381 34.50 -57.27 -27.65
N PHE A 382 34.69 -56.30 -26.74
CA PHE A 382 35.65 -56.40 -25.63
C PHE A 382 34.96 -56.10 -24.29
N ILE A 383 35.14 -57.01 -23.33
CA ILE A 383 34.59 -56.98 -21.96
C ILE A 383 35.68 -56.42 -21.02
N PRO A 384 35.39 -55.40 -20.19
CA PRO A 384 36.30 -55.04 -19.09
C PRO A 384 35.98 -55.76 -17.76
N LYS A 385 37.03 -56.30 -17.12
CA LYS A 385 37.07 -56.81 -15.74
C LYS A 385 37.65 -55.75 -14.78
N PRO A 386 37.45 -55.88 -13.45
CA PRO A 386 37.49 -54.78 -12.48
C PRO A 386 38.89 -54.47 -11.95
N THR A 387 39.09 -53.27 -11.39
CA THR A 387 40.30 -52.86 -10.65
C THR A 387 39.95 -52.34 -9.26
N ILE A 388 40.85 -52.66 -8.32
CA ILE A 388 40.81 -52.59 -6.86
C ILE A 388 41.14 -51.19 -6.32
N SER A 389 40.56 -50.80 -5.18
CA SER A 389 41.22 -49.92 -4.19
C SER A 389 40.79 -50.23 -2.74
N LYS A 390 41.80 -50.47 -1.88
CA LYS A 390 41.84 -50.46 -0.39
C LYS A 390 41.30 -49.11 0.17
N LEU A 391 40.99 -48.82 1.45
CA LEU A 391 40.99 -49.33 2.84
C LEU A 391 40.00 -48.32 3.53
N GLU A 392 39.23 -48.56 4.60
CA GLU A 392 39.67 -48.72 5.99
C GLU A 392 38.42 -48.73 6.91
N SER A 393 38.38 -49.71 7.83
CA SER A 393 37.92 -49.73 9.23
C SER A 393 36.80 -48.79 9.76
N ASN A 394 35.63 -49.35 10.17
CA ASN A 394 35.26 -49.63 11.59
C ASN A 394 33.74 -49.89 11.77
N GLN A 395 33.42 -51.01 12.44
CA GLN A 395 32.12 -51.41 13.01
C GLN A 395 31.98 -50.86 14.46
N PRO A 396 30.82 -50.91 15.18
CA PRO A 396 30.01 -52.13 15.36
C PRO A 396 28.46 -51.99 15.45
N THR A 397 27.81 -53.07 14.94
CA THR A 397 26.60 -53.81 15.40
C THR A 397 25.38 -53.10 16.02
N SER A 398 24.18 -53.41 15.49
CA SER A 398 23.17 -54.26 16.18
C SER A 398 21.94 -54.55 15.29
N ASP A 399 21.29 -55.67 15.61
CA ASP A 399 20.39 -56.50 14.81
C ASP A 399 18.92 -56.05 14.63
N THR A 400 18.24 -56.77 13.71
CA THR A 400 16.81 -57.19 13.71
C THR A 400 15.73 -56.31 13.02
N PRO A 401 14.58 -56.89 12.54
CA PRO A 401 14.25 -56.93 11.11
C PRO A 401 12.87 -56.32 10.72
N SER A 402 12.64 -56.18 9.40
CA SER A 402 11.34 -55.94 8.75
C SER A 402 10.36 -57.12 8.93
N PRO A 403 9.04 -56.97 8.68
CA PRO A 403 8.45 -57.07 7.31
C PRO A 403 7.25 -56.11 7.07
N SER A 404 7.12 -55.48 5.89
CA SER A 404 6.42 -55.90 4.65
C SER A 404 4.99 -55.38 4.52
N ALA A 405 4.66 -55.02 3.28
CA ALA A 405 3.47 -54.34 2.79
C ALA A 405 2.24 -55.23 2.59
N ASP A 406 1.06 -54.61 2.52
CA ASP A 406 -0.15 -55.23 1.95
C ASP A 406 -1.00 -54.24 1.13
N LEU A 407 -1.63 -54.81 0.09
CA LEU A 407 -2.48 -54.20 -0.94
C LEU A 407 -3.91 -53.84 -0.45
N PRO A 408 -4.69 -53.04 -1.24
CA PRO A 408 -6.04 -52.58 -0.88
C PRO A 408 -7.19 -53.27 -1.65
N THR A 409 -8.41 -53.29 -1.07
CA THR A 409 -9.77 -53.23 -1.71
C THR A 409 -10.88 -53.55 -0.66
N PRO A 410 -12.21 -53.35 -0.92
CA PRO A 410 -12.94 -52.16 -1.39
C PRO A 410 -14.26 -51.86 -0.61
N GLY A 411 -14.83 -50.65 -0.81
CA GLY A 411 -16.29 -50.42 -0.85
C GLY A 411 -17.02 -49.94 0.41
N VAL A 412 -17.40 -48.65 0.45
CA VAL A 412 -18.60 -48.14 1.15
C VAL A 412 -19.19 -46.97 0.34
N GLU A 413 -20.49 -47.07 0.00
CA GLU A 413 -21.27 -46.03 -0.70
C GLU A 413 -21.55 -44.80 0.20
N PRO A 414 -21.72 -43.58 -0.36
CA PRO A 414 -22.18 -42.44 0.43
C PRO A 414 -23.72 -42.34 0.44
N GLU A 415 -24.27 -42.42 1.65
CA GLU A 415 -25.66 -42.15 2.01
C GLU A 415 -25.97 -40.64 1.86
N TYR A 416 -26.92 -40.28 1.00
CA TYR A 416 -27.36 -38.88 0.84
C TYR A 416 -28.23 -38.46 2.04
N GLU A 417 -27.70 -37.60 2.92
CA GLU A 417 -28.48 -36.94 3.98
C GLU A 417 -29.56 -36.02 3.39
N HIS A 418 -30.82 -36.34 3.68
CA HIS A 418 -31.94 -35.41 3.52
C HIS A 418 -31.71 -34.17 4.39
N VAL A 419 -31.26 -33.07 3.78
CA VAL A 419 -31.28 -31.75 4.43
C VAL A 419 -32.74 -31.41 4.73
N SER A 420 -33.10 -31.48 6.00
CA SER A 420 -34.45 -31.31 6.52
C SER A 420 -35.07 -29.99 6.01
N PHE A 421 -36.17 -30.10 5.26
CA PHE A 421 -36.96 -29.02 4.65
C PHE A 421 -37.23 -27.82 5.58
N HIS A 422 -37.31 -28.06 6.89
CA HIS A 422 -37.45 -27.05 7.94
C HIS A 422 -36.32 -26.02 8.01
N LYS A 423 -35.07 -26.40 7.67
CA LYS A 423 -33.92 -25.47 7.68
C LYS A 423 -33.97 -24.49 6.51
N ILE A 424 -34.48 -24.92 5.36
CA ILE A 424 -34.68 -24.08 4.17
C ILE A 424 -35.80 -23.07 4.44
N ILE A 425 -36.91 -23.52 5.03
CA ILE A 425 -38.01 -22.62 5.42
C ILE A 425 -37.53 -21.59 6.45
N ALA A 426 -36.81 -22.02 7.50
CA ALA A 426 -36.28 -21.10 8.51
C ALA A 426 -35.30 -20.07 7.91
N GLY A 427 -34.44 -20.48 6.97
CA GLY A 427 -33.54 -19.57 6.26
C GLY A 427 -34.30 -18.55 5.40
N SER A 428 -35.34 -18.99 4.68
CA SER A 428 -36.15 -18.10 3.83
C SER A 428 -36.93 -17.06 4.65
N VAL A 429 -37.49 -17.47 5.79
CA VAL A 429 -38.22 -16.56 6.71
C VAL A 429 -37.27 -15.55 7.35
N ALA A 430 -36.07 -15.98 7.77
CA ALA A 430 -35.06 -15.08 8.32
C ALA A 430 -34.58 -14.05 7.29
N LEU A 431 -34.38 -14.46 6.04
CA LEU A 431 -34.02 -13.55 4.95
C LEU A 431 -35.14 -12.52 4.72
N PHE A 432 -36.40 -12.98 4.64
CA PHE A 432 -37.54 -12.09 4.41
C PHE A 432 -37.72 -11.05 5.53
N LEU A 433 -37.60 -11.48 6.80
CA LEU A 433 -37.65 -10.58 7.95
C LEU A 433 -36.49 -9.57 7.96
N SER A 434 -35.29 -10.00 7.55
CA SER A 434 -34.13 -9.09 7.46
C SER A 434 -34.34 -8.01 6.40
N VAL A 435 -34.88 -8.37 5.24
CA VAL A 435 -35.19 -7.42 4.16
C VAL A 435 -36.32 -6.48 4.58
N ALA A 436 -37.37 -7.00 5.22
CA ALA A 436 -38.47 -6.18 5.73
C ALA A 436 -38.00 -5.16 6.78
N MET A 437 -37.11 -5.55 7.69
CA MET A 437 -36.51 -4.64 8.67
C MET A 437 -35.63 -3.57 8.02
N ILE A 438 -34.84 -3.93 7.00
CA ILE A 438 -34.04 -2.95 6.25
C ILE A 438 -34.95 -1.93 5.54
N LEU A 439 -36.02 -2.41 4.88
CA LEU A 439 -36.97 -1.53 4.19
C LEU A 439 -37.72 -0.61 5.17
N LEU A 440 -38.08 -1.11 6.35
CA LEU A 440 -38.70 -0.31 7.41
C LEU A 440 -37.73 0.78 7.91
N VAL A 441 -36.45 0.43 8.14
CA VAL A 441 -35.43 1.40 8.55
C VAL A 441 -35.21 2.46 7.48
N ILE A 442 -35.17 2.07 6.19
CA ILE A 442 -35.06 3.01 5.06
C ILE A 442 -36.29 3.92 5.03
N TYR A 443 -37.50 3.37 5.15
CA TYR A 443 -38.75 4.12 5.13
C TYR A 443 -38.84 5.12 6.29
N VAL A 444 -38.51 4.69 7.51
CA VAL A 444 -38.48 5.57 8.70
C VAL A 444 -37.39 6.63 8.58
N SER A 445 -36.22 6.28 8.02
CA SER A 445 -35.13 7.24 7.78
C SER A 445 -35.50 8.30 6.74
N TRP A 446 -36.22 7.90 5.68
CA TRP A 446 -36.77 8.81 4.67
C TRP A 446 -37.84 9.74 5.25
N LYS A 447 -38.74 9.22 6.08
CA LYS A 447 -39.86 9.98 6.63
C LYS A 447 -39.43 10.93 7.76
N ARG A 448 -38.42 10.55 8.56
CA ARG A 448 -37.99 11.29 9.75
C ARG A 448 -36.78 12.22 9.50
N TYR A 449 -35.97 11.96 8.47
CA TYR A 449 -34.77 12.76 8.15
C TYR A 449 -34.57 12.99 6.63
N PRO A 450 -35.48 13.72 5.96
CA PRO A 450 -35.41 13.96 4.52
C PRO A 450 -34.16 14.77 4.10
N ALA A 451 -33.63 15.63 4.97
CA ALA A 451 -32.43 16.44 4.70
C ALA A 451 -31.14 15.59 4.69
N SER A 452 -30.98 14.68 5.65
CA SER A 452 -29.82 13.79 5.75
C SER A 452 -29.76 12.79 4.60
N MET A 453 -30.92 12.29 4.15
CA MET A 453 -30.99 11.41 2.97
C MET A 453 -30.66 12.15 1.67
N LYS A 454 -31.09 13.41 1.51
CA LYS A 454 -30.66 14.27 0.39
C LYS A 454 -29.14 14.49 0.40
N GLN A 455 -28.54 14.65 1.58
CA GLN A 455 -27.09 14.81 1.73
C GLN A 455 -26.33 13.52 1.40
N LEU A 456 -26.88 12.34 1.73
CA LEU A 456 -26.32 11.03 1.34
C LEU A 456 -26.40 10.80 -0.17
N GLN A 457 -27.51 11.23 -0.79
CA GLN A 457 -27.70 11.21 -2.24
C GLN A 457 -26.77 12.20 -2.95
N GLN A 458 -26.53 13.37 -2.37
CA GLN A 458 -25.52 14.32 -2.85
C GLN A 458 -24.11 13.78 -2.68
N HIS A 459 -23.79 13.09 -1.59
CA HIS A 459 -22.49 12.44 -1.39
C HIS A 459 -22.27 11.29 -2.39
N SER A 460 -23.30 10.50 -2.70
CA SER A 460 -23.20 9.44 -3.70
C SER A 460 -23.08 10.01 -5.12
N LEU A 461 -23.83 11.08 -5.45
CA LEU A 461 -23.70 11.83 -6.71
C LEU A 461 -22.35 12.55 -6.82
N MET A 462 -21.80 13.11 -5.73
CA MET A 462 -20.46 13.70 -5.69
C MET A 462 -19.38 12.63 -5.81
N LYS A 463 -19.58 11.43 -5.24
CA LYS A 463 -18.66 10.30 -5.41
C LYS A 463 -18.70 9.77 -6.84
N ARG A 464 -19.89 9.74 -7.47
CA ARG A 464 -20.06 9.45 -8.91
C ARG A 464 -19.44 10.52 -9.79
N ARG A 465 -19.62 11.81 -9.46
CA ARG A 465 -18.97 12.95 -10.15
C ARG A 465 -17.46 12.95 -9.95
N ARG A 466 -16.93 12.61 -8.77
CA ARG A 466 -15.49 12.42 -8.52
C ARG A 466 -14.93 11.21 -9.28
N LYS A 467 -15.72 10.14 -9.44
CA LYS A 467 -15.35 8.99 -10.26
C LYS A 467 -15.32 9.35 -11.75
N LYS A 468 -16.33 10.09 -12.23
CA LYS A 468 -16.39 10.64 -13.60
C LYS A 468 -15.31 11.69 -13.86
N ALA A 469 -14.97 12.52 -12.86
CA ALA A 469 -13.90 13.51 -12.91
C ALA A 469 -12.51 12.84 -12.93
N ARG A 470 -12.33 11.74 -12.19
CA ARG A 470 -11.12 10.90 -12.27
C ARG A 470 -11.02 10.13 -13.59
N GLU A 471 -12.15 9.78 -14.22
CA GLU A 471 -12.20 9.21 -15.57
C GLU A 471 -11.89 10.28 -16.64
N SER A 472 -12.37 11.52 -16.49
CA SER A 472 -12.02 12.63 -17.38
C SER A 472 -10.58 13.15 -17.18
N GLU A 473 -10.04 13.14 -15.95
CA GLU A 473 -8.61 13.39 -15.69
C GLU A 473 -7.73 12.28 -16.27
N ARG A 474 -8.22 11.03 -16.34
CA ARG A 474 -7.54 9.94 -17.05
C ARG A 474 -7.61 10.08 -18.58
N GLN A 475 -8.66 10.70 -19.13
CA GLN A 475 -8.75 11.01 -20.56
C GLN A 475 -7.97 12.27 -20.96
N MET A 476 -7.75 13.23 -20.05
CA MET A 476 -6.96 14.45 -20.32
C MET A 476 -5.44 14.24 -20.21
N ASN A 477 -4.97 13.11 -19.67
CA ASN A 477 -3.54 12.76 -19.61
C ASN A 477 -3.09 11.84 -20.78
N SER A 478 -3.52 12.18 -21.99
CA SER A 478 -2.87 11.81 -23.27
C SER A 478 -2.18 13.07 -23.79
N PRO A 479 -0.96 13.00 -24.38
CA PRO A 479 -0.06 14.14 -24.39
C PRO A 479 -0.49 15.16 -25.44
N LEU A 480 -1.10 16.25 -24.98
CA LEU A 480 -1.07 17.53 -25.66
C LEU A 480 -0.37 18.52 -24.74
N GLN A 481 0.83 18.87 -25.20
CA GLN A 481 1.70 19.91 -24.72
C GLN A 481 0.89 21.22 -24.53
N GLU A 482 0.82 21.76 -23.31
CA GLU A 482 0.39 23.14 -23.15
C GLU A 482 1.21 23.90 -22.10
N TYR A 483 1.46 25.15 -22.47
CA TYR A 483 2.54 26.03 -22.06
C TYR A 483 2.29 26.65 -20.69
N TYR A 484 3.36 26.91 -19.94
CA TYR A 484 3.31 27.74 -18.73
C TYR A 484 3.58 29.19 -19.11
N VAL A 485 2.61 30.08 -18.87
CA VAL A 485 2.78 31.54 -18.95
C VAL A 485 3.16 32.02 -17.54
N ASP A 486 4.39 32.49 -17.37
CA ASP A 486 4.87 33.05 -16.10
C ASP A 486 4.44 34.53 -16.00
N TYR A 487 3.58 34.86 -15.04
CA TYR A 487 3.11 36.22 -14.79
C TYR A 487 3.85 36.80 -13.58
N LYS A 488 4.83 37.67 -13.83
CA LYS A 488 5.42 38.54 -12.80
C LYS A 488 4.70 39.89 -12.79
N PRO A 489 4.09 40.33 -11.67
CA PRO A 489 3.71 41.72 -11.51
C PRO A 489 4.87 42.50 -10.86
N THR A 490 5.39 43.51 -11.58
CA THR A 490 6.07 44.64 -10.98
C THR A 490 5.15 45.86 -11.04
N ASN A 491 5.01 46.53 -9.90
CA ASN A 491 4.16 47.68 -9.57
C ASN A 491 3.99 48.75 -10.66
N SER A 492 2.77 49.31 -10.78
CA SER A 492 2.35 50.65 -10.31
C SER A 492 1.18 51.21 -11.12
N GLU A 493 0.15 51.68 -10.40
CA GLU A 493 -0.88 52.68 -10.70
C GLU A 493 -1.21 53.00 -12.18
N THR A 494 -2.45 52.73 -12.63
CA THR A 494 -3.52 53.73 -12.84
C THR A 494 -4.72 53.18 -13.65
N MET A 495 -5.85 53.84 -13.44
CA MET A 495 -7.23 53.66 -13.94
C MET A 495 -7.46 53.31 -15.43
N ASP A 496 -8.49 52.46 -15.59
CA ASP A 496 -9.62 52.53 -16.53
C ASP A 496 -9.55 52.12 -18.02
N VAL A 497 -10.67 51.47 -18.37
CA VAL A 497 -11.35 51.32 -19.67
C VAL A 497 -11.09 50.05 -20.50
N SER A 498 -12.22 49.39 -20.76
CA SER A 498 -12.55 48.30 -21.66
C SER A 498 -12.21 48.55 -23.14
N VAL A 499 -11.99 47.48 -23.91
CA VAL A 499 -12.62 47.14 -25.23
C VAL A 499 -11.78 46.11 -26.01
N ASN A 500 -12.50 45.20 -26.68
CA ASN A 500 -12.06 44.20 -27.67
C ASN A 500 -10.91 44.61 -28.60
N GLY A 501 -10.02 43.67 -28.91
CA GLY A 501 -9.12 43.76 -30.05
C GLY A 501 -8.29 42.50 -30.27
N SER A 502 -8.60 41.75 -31.33
CA SER A 502 -7.78 40.67 -31.89
C SER A 502 -6.61 41.24 -32.71
N GLY A 503 -5.38 40.78 -32.45
CA GLY A 503 -4.17 41.12 -33.21
C GLY A 503 -3.25 39.90 -33.41
N PRO A 504 -2.41 39.86 -34.47
CA PRO A 504 -1.78 38.63 -34.97
C PRO A 504 -0.49 38.24 -34.24
N CYS A 505 -0.25 36.93 -34.11
CA CYS A 505 0.98 36.35 -33.56
C CYS A 505 2.08 36.19 -34.63
N THR A 506 3.28 36.66 -34.34
CA THR A 506 4.52 36.27 -35.05
C THR A 506 5.32 35.31 -34.17
N TYR A 507 5.64 34.13 -34.71
CA TYR A 507 6.49 33.11 -34.07
C TYR A 507 7.93 33.22 -34.59
N THR A 508 8.92 33.26 -33.70
CA THR A 508 10.33 33.06 -34.05
C THR A 508 10.93 31.96 -33.18
N ILE A 509 11.41 30.90 -33.84
CA ILE A 509 12.17 29.79 -33.26
C ILE A 509 13.63 30.23 -33.10
N SER A 510 14.22 29.98 -31.94
CA SER A 510 15.68 29.92 -31.80
C SER A 510 16.03 28.81 -30.81
N GLY A 511 16.67 27.78 -31.34
CA GLY A 511 17.40 26.78 -30.57
C GLY A 511 18.89 27.06 -30.66
N SER A 512 19.59 26.84 -29.56
CA SER A 512 21.05 26.69 -29.57
C SER A 512 21.47 25.75 -28.45
N ARG A 513 21.95 24.57 -28.87
CA ARG A 513 23.00 23.82 -28.18
C ARG A 513 24.24 24.71 -28.10
N GLU A 514 25.00 24.62 -27.02
CA GLU A 514 26.45 24.77 -27.08
C GLU A 514 27.13 23.99 -25.94
N CYS A 515 28.29 23.45 -26.28
CA CYS A 515 29.11 22.50 -25.55
C CYS A 515 30.10 23.19 -24.58
N GLU A 516 30.66 22.38 -23.67
CA GLU A 516 31.97 22.44 -22.99
C GLU A 516 32.56 23.80 -22.56
N VAL A 517 32.81 23.94 -21.25
CA VAL A 517 34.16 23.88 -20.64
C VAL A 517 34.10 22.99 -19.41
#